data_AF-A0A963H7V2-F1
#
_entry.id   AF-A0A963H7V2-F1
#
_cell.length_a   1.000
_cell.length_b   1.000
_cell.length_c   1.000
_cell.angle_alpha   90.00
_cell.angle_beta   90.00
_cell.angle_gamma   90.00
#
_symmetry.space_group_name_H-M   'P 1'
#
loop_
_entity.id
_entity.type
_entity.pdbx_description
1 polymer ?
#
loop_
_entity_poly.entity_id
_entity_poly.type
_entity_poly.pdbx_seq_one_letter_code
_entity_poly.pdbx_strand_id
1 'polypeptide(L)'
;KDIIKTTEHPNASKDDAGRLRVGAAVGVGPGTEERVELLAEAGVDVLVVDTAHGHSQGVLDRVGWIRKNFPAVEVIGGNIATADAARAMVDHGADGVKVGIGPGSICTTRIVAGVGVPQITAIQDVHEALRDSGVPLIADGGVRYSGDISKAIAAGGDAVMLGGLFAGTEEAPGEVELFQGRSYKSYRGMGSIGAMAAGAADRYFQDETANVDKLVPEGIEGRVPYKGSVLAVIHQLMGGLRSSMGYLGCRTIAEMHERATFVQITSAGVRESHVHDVQITKEAPNYHVD
;
A
#
# COMPACT_ATOMS: atom_id res chain seq x y z
N LYS A 1 -9.32 -24.43 -20.23
CA LYS A 1 -8.65 -23.14 -19.95
C LYS A 1 -8.09 -23.10 -18.53
N ASP A 2 -8.87 -23.48 -17.51
CA ASP A 2 -8.45 -23.37 -16.10
C ASP A 2 -7.34 -24.33 -15.66
N ILE A 3 -7.32 -25.55 -16.23
CA ILE A 3 -6.22 -26.51 -16.01
C ILE A 3 -4.89 -25.97 -16.54
N ILE A 4 -4.90 -25.36 -17.74
CA ILE A 4 -3.72 -24.76 -18.36
C ILE A 4 -3.22 -23.58 -17.53
N LYS A 5 -4.13 -22.67 -17.12
CA LYS A 5 -3.79 -21.52 -16.27
C LYS A 5 -3.18 -21.91 -14.92
N THR A 6 -3.59 -23.04 -14.34
CA THR A 6 -3.03 -23.51 -13.06
C THR A 6 -1.59 -23.97 -13.23
N THR A 7 -1.25 -24.58 -14.36
CA THR A 7 0.13 -24.95 -14.68
C THR A 7 0.98 -23.72 -15.04
N GLU A 8 0.41 -22.75 -15.77
CA GLU A 8 1.11 -21.51 -16.16
C GLU A 8 1.36 -20.56 -14.98
N HIS A 9 0.48 -20.55 -13.98
CA HIS A 9 0.55 -19.66 -12.83
C HIS A 9 0.49 -20.45 -11.51
N PRO A 10 1.55 -21.20 -11.14
CA PRO A 10 1.55 -22.07 -9.96
C PRO A 10 1.51 -21.29 -8.64
N ASN A 11 1.93 -20.03 -8.65
CA ASN A 11 1.92 -19.13 -7.48
C ASN A 11 0.68 -18.21 -7.45
N ALA A 12 -0.38 -18.52 -8.19
CA ALA A 12 -1.60 -17.72 -8.19
C ALA A 12 -2.26 -17.71 -6.80
N SER A 13 -2.59 -16.52 -6.30
CA SER A 13 -3.37 -16.36 -5.07
C SER A 13 -4.83 -16.72 -5.36
N LYS A 14 -5.31 -17.81 -4.76
CA LYS A 14 -6.65 -18.36 -4.99
C LYS A 14 -7.41 -18.56 -3.68
N ASP A 15 -8.73 -18.49 -3.78
CA ASP A 15 -9.64 -18.90 -2.70
C ASP A 15 -9.79 -20.43 -2.64
N ASP A 16 -10.56 -20.92 -1.67
CA ASP A 16 -10.79 -22.36 -1.47
C ASP A 16 -11.56 -23.02 -2.62
N ALA A 17 -12.25 -22.22 -3.46
CA ALA A 17 -12.92 -22.67 -4.68
C ALA A 17 -12.01 -22.64 -5.92
N GLY A 18 -10.75 -22.22 -5.77
CA GLY A 18 -9.76 -22.13 -6.85
C GLY A 18 -9.89 -20.88 -7.74
N ARG A 19 -10.72 -19.90 -7.36
CA ARG A 19 -10.88 -18.60 -8.03
C ARG A 19 -9.78 -17.65 -7.58
N LEU A 20 -9.43 -16.67 -8.41
CA LEU A 20 -8.43 -15.66 -8.03
C LEU A 20 -9.00 -14.76 -6.93
N ARG A 21 -8.17 -14.47 -5.91
CA ARG A 21 -8.57 -13.54 -4.85
C ARG A 21 -8.60 -12.10 -5.35
N VAL A 22 -9.56 -11.33 -4.87
CA VAL A 22 -9.72 -9.90 -5.18
C VAL A 22 -10.18 -9.11 -3.95
N GLY A 23 -9.62 -7.92 -3.78
CA GLY A 23 -10.04 -6.96 -2.76
C GLY A 23 -10.65 -5.70 -3.37
N ALA A 24 -11.46 -4.99 -2.60
CA ALA A 24 -12.07 -3.73 -3.02
C ALA A 24 -11.99 -2.66 -1.91
N ALA A 25 -11.72 -1.41 -2.31
CA ALA A 25 -11.70 -0.28 -1.39
C ALA A 25 -13.11 0.30 -1.20
N VAL A 26 -13.42 0.69 0.03
CA VAL A 26 -14.67 1.37 0.41
C VAL A 26 -14.35 2.55 1.33
N GLY A 27 -15.14 3.61 1.21
CA GLY A 27 -15.05 4.80 2.06
C GLY A 27 -15.88 4.66 3.32
N VAL A 28 -16.25 5.81 3.89
CA VAL A 28 -17.19 5.89 5.03
C VAL A 28 -18.42 6.74 4.73
N GLY A 29 -18.42 7.43 3.59
CA GLY A 29 -19.46 8.36 3.18
C GLY A 29 -20.81 7.70 2.83
N PRO A 30 -21.82 8.52 2.50
CA PRO A 30 -23.14 8.05 2.07
C PRO A 30 -23.04 7.07 0.88
N GLY A 31 -23.93 6.07 0.83
CA GLY A 31 -23.96 5.05 -0.23
C GLY A 31 -22.91 3.94 -0.08
N THR A 32 -22.03 4.00 0.92
CA THR A 32 -21.05 2.93 1.18
C THR A 32 -21.70 1.59 1.52
N GLU A 33 -22.87 1.59 2.19
CA GLU A 33 -23.57 0.36 2.56
C GLU A 33 -24.01 -0.45 1.34
N GLU A 34 -24.67 0.21 0.38
CA GLU A 34 -25.06 -0.39 -0.90
C GLU A 34 -23.82 -0.89 -1.67
N ARG A 35 -22.74 -0.10 -1.69
CA ARG A 35 -21.48 -0.53 -2.32
C ARG A 35 -20.93 -1.82 -1.68
N VAL A 36 -20.92 -1.90 -0.35
CA VAL A 36 -20.45 -3.09 0.38
C VAL A 36 -21.34 -4.29 0.07
N GLU A 37 -22.66 -4.12 0.09
CA GLU A 37 -23.63 -5.17 -0.22
C GLU A 37 -23.38 -5.76 -1.62
N LEU A 38 -23.27 -4.90 -2.63
CA LEU A 38 -23.05 -5.33 -4.01
C LEU A 38 -21.68 -5.99 -4.22
N LEU A 39 -20.63 -5.52 -3.54
CA LEU A 39 -19.30 -6.14 -3.59
C LEU A 39 -19.28 -7.52 -2.91
N ALA A 40 -19.96 -7.66 -1.78
CA ALA A 40 -20.11 -8.92 -1.08
C ALA A 40 -20.92 -9.93 -1.92
N GLU A 41 -22.01 -9.49 -2.55
CA GLU A 41 -22.80 -10.32 -3.48
C GLU A 41 -21.97 -10.77 -4.69
N ALA A 42 -21.09 -9.91 -5.20
CA ALA A 42 -20.16 -10.24 -6.28
C ALA A 42 -19.04 -11.22 -5.85
N GLY A 43 -18.90 -11.50 -4.56
CA GLY A 43 -17.92 -12.45 -4.00
C GLY A 43 -16.52 -11.88 -3.81
N VAL A 44 -16.41 -10.62 -3.40
CA VAL A 44 -15.12 -10.04 -2.96
C VAL A 44 -14.55 -10.81 -1.76
N ASP A 45 -13.23 -11.06 -1.74
CA ASP A 45 -12.58 -11.75 -0.62
C ASP A 45 -12.35 -10.82 0.57
N VAL A 46 -11.95 -9.57 0.28
CA VAL A 46 -11.54 -8.59 1.30
C VAL A 46 -12.00 -7.18 0.96
N LEU A 47 -12.54 -6.49 1.96
CA LEU A 47 -12.90 -5.08 1.88
C LEU A 47 -11.87 -4.23 2.62
N VAL A 48 -11.42 -3.15 2.00
CA VAL A 48 -10.47 -2.21 2.61
C VAL A 48 -11.21 -0.91 2.91
N VAL A 49 -11.51 -0.66 4.18
CA VAL A 49 -12.04 0.65 4.63
C VAL A 49 -10.88 1.63 4.60
N ASP A 50 -10.85 2.49 3.59
CA ASP A 50 -9.66 3.24 3.20
C ASP A 50 -9.88 4.75 3.30
N THR A 51 -9.39 5.34 4.40
CA THR A 51 -9.48 6.77 4.67
C THR A 51 -8.11 7.39 4.97
N ALA A 52 -8.02 8.71 4.90
CA ALA A 52 -6.84 9.45 5.36
C ALA A 52 -6.65 9.36 6.90
N HIS A 53 -7.69 9.09 7.69
CA HIS A 53 -7.59 8.97 9.14
C HIS A 53 -8.40 7.81 9.73
N GLY A 54 -7.78 6.64 9.78
CA GLY A 54 -8.41 5.39 10.21
C GLY A 54 -8.81 5.32 11.69
N HIS A 55 -8.29 6.23 12.52
CA HIS A 55 -8.64 6.33 13.95
C HIS A 55 -9.86 7.22 14.22
N SER A 56 -10.56 7.67 13.18
CA SER A 56 -11.82 8.41 13.34
C SER A 56 -12.98 7.46 13.64
N GLN A 57 -13.91 7.88 14.51
CA GLN A 57 -15.00 7.03 14.97
C GLN A 57 -15.84 6.46 13.82
N GLY A 58 -16.13 7.25 12.79
CA GLY A 58 -16.92 6.77 11.64
C GLY A 58 -16.24 5.65 10.85
N VAL A 59 -14.91 5.56 10.88
CA VAL A 59 -14.17 4.46 10.26
C VAL A 59 -14.22 3.21 11.11
N LEU A 60 -14.01 3.35 12.42
CA LEU A 60 -14.12 2.25 13.38
C LEU A 60 -15.54 1.65 13.36
N ASP A 61 -16.57 2.49 13.34
CA ASP A 61 -17.97 2.09 13.21
C ASP A 61 -18.22 1.35 11.89
N ARG A 62 -17.62 1.82 10.78
CA ARG A 62 -17.75 1.16 9.46
C ARG A 62 -17.11 -0.21 9.46
N VAL A 63 -15.91 -0.37 10.03
CA VAL A 63 -15.24 -1.66 10.17
C VAL A 63 -16.10 -2.62 10.97
N GLY A 64 -16.60 -2.19 12.14
CA GLY A 64 -17.47 -3.01 12.98
C GLY A 64 -18.80 -3.36 12.31
N TRP A 65 -19.37 -2.45 11.53
CA TRP A 65 -20.57 -2.71 10.74
C TRP A 65 -20.33 -3.77 9.66
N ILE A 66 -19.23 -3.68 8.90
CA ILE A 66 -18.89 -4.69 7.88
C ILE A 66 -18.70 -6.05 8.55
N ARG A 67 -17.91 -6.11 9.63
CA ARG A 67 -17.66 -7.35 10.37
C ARG A 67 -18.94 -8.01 10.87
N LYS A 68 -19.90 -7.21 11.34
CA LYS A 68 -21.18 -7.69 11.86
C LYS A 68 -22.11 -8.21 10.76
N ASN A 69 -22.20 -7.51 9.63
CA ASN A 69 -23.20 -7.81 8.59
C ASN A 69 -22.69 -8.77 7.51
N PHE A 70 -21.37 -8.80 7.27
CA PHE A 70 -20.72 -9.63 6.25
C PHE A 70 -19.58 -10.47 6.86
N PRO A 71 -19.84 -11.35 7.84
CA PRO A 71 -18.81 -12.07 8.58
C PRO A 71 -17.98 -13.05 7.72
N ALA A 72 -18.39 -13.32 6.48
CA ALA A 72 -17.65 -14.15 5.53
C ALA A 72 -16.64 -13.35 4.68
N VAL A 73 -16.69 -12.02 4.71
CA VAL A 73 -15.78 -11.13 3.99
C VAL A 73 -14.77 -10.58 4.98
N GLU A 74 -13.47 -10.71 4.67
CA GLU A 74 -12.42 -10.13 5.53
C GLU A 74 -12.45 -8.59 5.43
N VAL A 75 -12.18 -7.91 6.53
CA VAL A 75 -12.14 -6.44 6.55
C VAL A 75 -10.79 -5.91 7.02
N ILE A 76 -10.15 -5.11 6.16
CA ILE A 76 -8.93 -4.36 6.46
C ILE A 76 -9.30 -2.92 6.78
N GLY A 77 -8.83 -2.40 7.91
CA GLY A 77 -9.03 -1.00 8.30
C GLY A 77 -7.77 -0.16 8.15
N GLY A 78 -7.88 1.05 7.60
CA GLY A 78 -6.78 2.02 7.58
C GLY A 78 -7.12 3.39 6.96
N ASN A 79 -6.17 4.32 6.89
CA ASN A 79 -4.78 4.17 7.34
C ASN A 79 -4.60 4.58 8.80
N ILE A 80 -3.70 3.89 9.49
CA ILE A 80 -3.26 4.20 10.85
C ILE A 80 -1.74 4.40 10.90
N ALA A 81 -1.22 4.98 11.98
CA ALA A 81 0.22 5.14 12.19
C ALA A 81 0.66 5.04 13.66
N THR A 82 -0.24 4.59 14.55
CA THR A 82 0.03 4.54 16.00
C THR A 82 -0.53 3.26 16.61
N ALA A 83 0.06 2.85 17.75
CA ALA A 83 -0.37 1.70 18.53
C ALA A 83 -1.86 1.79 18.96
N ASP A 84 -2.31 2.95 19.42
CA ASP A 84 -3.69 3.13 19.90
C ASP A 84 -4.71 2.96 18.78
N ALA A 85 -4.41 3.51 17.59
CA ALA A 85 -5.25 3.34 16.42
C ALA A 85 -5.31 1.88 15.96
N ALA A 86 -4.21 1.14 16.10
CA ALA A 86 -4.17 -0.28 15.79
C ALA A 86 -5.06 -1.10 16.72
N ARG A 87 -4.94 -0.89 18.04
CA ARG A 87 -5.79 -1.55 19.04
C ARG A 87 -7.26 -1.23 18.81
N ALA A 88 -7.58 0.05 18.59
CA ALA A 88 -8.95 0.45 18.29
C ALA A 88 -9.52 -0.26 17.06
N MET A 89 -8.72 -0.41 15.99
CA MET A 89 -9.15 -1.11 14.77
C MET A 89 -9.44 -2.59 15.03
N VAL A 90 -8.58 -3.26 15.82
CA VAL A 90 -8.76 -4.67 16.21
C VAL A 90 -9.96 -4.85 17.13
N ASP A 91 -10.17 -3.95 18.10
CA ASP A 91 -11.33 -3.97 18.99
C ASP A 91 -12.66 -3.83 18.23
N HIS A 92 -12.65 -3.15 17.08
CA HIS A 92 -13.81 -3.04 16.18
C HIS A 92 -13.92 -4.20 15.17
N GLY A 93 -13.03 -5.19 15.25
CA GLY A 93 -13.13 -6.44 14.48
C GLY A 93 -12.48 -6.41 13.11
N ALA A 94 -11.45 -5.58 12.90
CA ALA A 94 -10.62 -5.69 11.70
C ALA A 94 -9.85 -7.02 11.65
N ASP A 95 -9.90 -7.67 10.49
CA ASP A 95 -9.12 -8.88 10.18
C ASP A 95 -7.68 -8.53 9.73
N GLY A 96 -7.42 -7.26 9.41
CA GLY A 96 -6.09 -6.73 9.10
C GLY A 96 -6.02 -5.21 9.23
N VAL A 97 -4.83 -4.65 9.41
CA VAL A 97 -4.64 -3.19 9.49
C VAL A 97 -3.73 -2.66 8.40
N LYS A 98 -4.03 -1.46 7.88
CA LYS A 98 -3.20 -0.77 6.88
C LYS A 98 -2.50 0.43 7.48
N VAL A 99 -1.16 0.42 7.43
CA VAL A 99 -0.28 1.33 8.17
C VAL A 99 0.42 2.30 7.23
N GLY A 100 0.23 3.60 7.44
CA GLY A 100 1.00 4.65 6.79
C GLY A 100 0.23 5.95 6.63
N ILE A 101 0.72 7.02 7.27
CA ILE A 101 0.16 8.39 7.14
C ILE A 101 1.22 9.32 6.53
N GLY A 102 0.94 9.74 5.30
CA GLY A 102 1.80 10.61 4.50
C GLY A 102 3.12 10.06 3.92
N PRO A 103 3.44 8.74 3.89
CA PRO A 103 4.71 8.27 3.31
C PRO A 103 4.67 8.14 1.78
N GLY A 104 3.48 8.21 1.16
CA GLY A 104 3.30 7.98 -0.27
C GLY A 104 4.04 9.01 -1.13
N SER A 105 4.60 8.57 -2.27
CA SER A 105 5.41 9.40 -3.18
C SER A 105 4.69 10.61 -3.78
N ILE A 106 3.36 10.62 -3.73
CA ILE A 106 2.47 11.65 -4.28
C ILE A 106 1.59 12.28 -3.20
N CYS A 107 1.82 11.94 -1.94
CA CYS A 107 1.05 12.44 -0.81
C CYS A 107 1.71 13.69 -0.23
N THR A 108 0.91 14.71 0.03
CA THR A 108 1.36 15.97 0.63
C THR A 108 0.80 16.20 2.02
N THR A 109 0.08 15.24 2.61
CA THR A 109 -0.50 15.32 3.97
C THR A 109 0.47 15.85 5.03
N ARG A 110 1.73 15.37 5.04
CA ARG A 110 2.75 15.85 5.99
C ARG A 110 3.11 17.32 5.82
N ILE A 111 3.02 17.84 4.59
CA ILE A 111 3.39 19.21 4.26
C ILE A 111 2.19 20.14 4.42
N VAL A 112 1.02 19.72 3.93
CA VAL A 112 -0.20 20.54 3.90
C VAL A 112 -0.90 20.54 5.25
N ALA A 113 -1.11 19.37 5.85
CA ALA A 113 -1.79 19.22 7.14
C ALA A 113 -0.83 19.20 8.34
N GLY A 114 0.47 18.97 8.11
CA GLY A 114 1.47 18.86 9.18
C GLY A 114 1.41 17.54 9.95
N VAL A 115 0.72 16.52 9.41
CA VAL A 115 0.45 15.26 10.12
C VAL A 115 1.15 14.07 9.45
N GLY A 116 1.79 13.22 10.26
CA GLY A 116 2.32 11.93 9.84
C GLY A 116 3.39 11.38 10.77
N VAL A 117 3.77 10.12 10.53
CA VAL A 117 4.81 9.40 11.30
C VAL A 117 5.79 8.74 10.32
N PRO A 118 7.12 8.81 10.52
CA PRO A 118 8.08 8.06 9.71
C PRO A 118 7.69 6.58 9.57
N GLN A 119 7.69 6.06 8.33
CA GLN A 119 6.99 4.82 8.01
C GLN A 119 7.54 3.59 8.75
N ILE A 120 8.86 3.49 8.92
CA ILE A 120 9.46 2.38 9.69
C ILE A 120 9.01 2.42 11.15
N THR A 121 9.01 3.60 11.78
CA THR A 121 8.51 3.78 13.14
C THR A 121 7.03 3.42 13.25
N ALA A 122 6.19 3.89 12.32
CA ALA A 122 4.77 3.56 12.31
C ALA A 122 4.51 2.04 12.21
N ILE A 123 5.29 1.35 11.37
CA ILE A 123 5.21 -0.11 11.24
C ILE A 123 5.61 -0.80 12.55
N GLN A 124 6.74 -0.41 13.15
CA GLN A 124 7.22 -1.00 14.39
C GLN A 124 6.24 -0.77 15.55
N ASP A 125 5.77 0.45 15.74
CA ASP A 125 4.81 0.81 16.80
C ASP A 125 3.52 -0.01 16.69
N VAL A 126 3.01 -0.21 15.47
CA VAL A 126 1.81 -1.01 15.22
C VAL A 126 2.10 -2.51 15.40
N HIS A 127 3.23 -3.01 14.90
CA HIS A 127 3.62 -4.41 15.06
C HIS A 127 3.74 -4.79 16.55
N GLU A 128 4.42 -3.97 17.35
CA GLU A 128 4.56 -4.18 18.78
C GLU A 128 3.21 -4.16 19.50
N ALA A 129 2.30 -3.28 19.08
CA ALA A 129 0.96 -3.18 19.67
C ALA A 129 0.05 -4.38 19.33
N LEU A 130 0.29 -5.04 18.19
CA LEU A 130 -0.53 -6.14 17.66
C LEU A 130 0.12 -7.53 17.77
N ARG A 131 1.32 -7.64 18.33
CA ARG A 131 2.11 -8.89 18.35
C ARG A 131 1.30 -10.11 18.82
N ASP A 132 0.44 -9.95 19.82
CA ASP A 132 -0.34 -11.04 20.42
C ASP A 132 -1.79 -11.13 19.91
N SER A 133 -2.22 -10.25 18.99
CA SER A 133 -3.59 -10.25 18.46
C SER A 133 -3.80 -11.25 17.34
N GLY A 134 -2.72 -11.64 16.65
CA GLY A 134 -2.80 -12.45 15.42
C GLY A 134 -3.32 -11.68 14.20
N VAL A 135 -3.53 -10.36 14.32
CA VAL A 135 -4.02 -9.52 13.22
C VAL A 135 -2.84 -9.02 12.39
N PRO A 136 -2.76 -9.34 11.07
CA PRO A 136 -1.68 -8.92 10.21
C PRO A 136 -1.71 -7.43 9.89
N LEU A 137 -0.54 -6.87 9.54
CA LEU A 137 -0.39 -5.48 9.15
C LEU A 137 0.21 -5.32 7.74
N ILE A 138 -0.32 -4.35 7.01
CA ILE A 138 0.11 -3.97 5.67
C ILE A 138 0.84 -2.63 5.74
N ALA A 139 2.10 -2.60 5.33
CA ALA A 139 2.86 -1.35 5.19
C ALA A 139 2.50 -0.65 3.86
N ASP A 140 1.81 0.48 3.94
CA ASP A 140 1.28 1.22 2.79
C ASP A 140 2.04 2.53 2.53
N GLY A 141 2.71 2.60 1.39
CA GLY A 141 3.40 3.79 0.89
C GLY A 141 4.88 3.91 1.30
N GLY A 142 5.59 4.79 0.58
CA GLY A 142 7.01 5.09 0.83
C GLY A 142 8.03 4.09 0.28
N VAL A 143 7.59 2.96 -0.29
CA VAL A 143 8.47 1.97 -0.91
C VAL A 143 8.94 2.44 -2.28
N ARG A 144 10.25 2.60 -2.44
CA ARG A 144 10.88 3.05 -3.70
C ARG A 144 11.71 1.94 -4.35
N TYR A 145 12.31 1.10 -3.53
CA TYR A 145 13.17 -0.01 -3.96
C TYR A 145 12.75 -1.31 -3.27
N SER A 146 13.17 -2.46 -3.83
CA SER A 146 12.96 -3.77 -3.19
C SER A 146 13.60 -3.88 -1.80
N GLY A 147 14.67 -3.12 -1.54
CA GLY A 147 15.25 -2.98 -0.21
C GLY A 147 14.31 -2.34 0.80
N ASP A 148 13.43 -1.41 0.38
CA ASP A 148 12.45 -0.79 1.26
C ASP A 148 11.33 -1.79 1.64
N ILE A 149 10.96 -2.70 0.72
CA ILE A 149 10.08 -3.85 1.04
C ILE A 149 10.71 -4.70 2.14
N SER A 150 11.99 -5.03 1.98
CA SER A 150 12.71 -5.87 2.94
C SER A 150 12.75 -5.22 4.32
N LYS A 151 12.98 -3.90 4.40
CA LYS A 151 12.95 -3.14 5.65
C LYS A 151 11.56 -3.06 6.25
N ALA A 152 10.51 -2.85 5.46
CA ALA A 152 9.13 -2.82 5.94
C ALA A 152 8.70 -4.17 6.53
N ILE A 153 9.05 -5.27 5.86
CA ILE A 153 8.80 -6.62 6.38
C ILE A 153 9.61 -6.86 7.66
N ALA A 154 10.92 -6.59 7.66
CA ALA A 154 11.76 -6.74 8.85
C ALA A 154 11.33 -5.86 10.04
N ALA A 155 10.67 -4.73 9.79
CA ALA A 155 10.11 -3.85 10.82
C ALA A 155 8.81 -4.39 11.45
N GLY A 156 8.22 -5.45 10.89
CA GLY A 156 7.00 -6.08 11.42
C GLY A 156 5.85 -6.20 10.43
N GLY A 157 6.00 -5.72 9.19
CA GLY A 157 4.98 -5.87 8.15
C GLY A 157 4.83 -7.31 7.66
N ASP A 158 3.59 -7.75 7.46
CA ASP A 158 3.25 -9.04 6.84
C ASP A 158 3.17 -8.92 5.31
N ALA A 159 2.76 -7.75 4.84
CA ALA A 159 2.71 -7.40 3.43
C ALA A 159 3.02 -5.91 3.21
N VAL A 160 3.29 -5.55 1.96
CA VAL A 160 3.47 -4.16 1.52
C VAL A 160 2.44 -3.81 0.45
N MET A 161 1.90 -2.60 0.52
CA MET A 161 1.03 -2.05 -0.54
C MET A 161 1.83 -1.05 -1.38
N LEU A 162 1.82 -1.25 -2.71
CA LEU A 162 2.67 -0.54 -3.65
C LEU A 162 1.83 0.24 -4.67
N GLY A 163 2.01 1.57 -4.69
CA GLY A 163 1.43 2.44 -5.73
C GLY A 163 2.41 2.68 -6.88
N GLY A 164 3.36 3.61 -6.68
CA GLY A 164 4.24 4.11 -7.75
C GLY A 164 5.12 3.06 -8.42
N LEU A 165 5.43 1.95 -7.72
CA LEU A 165 6.15 0.84 -8.32
C LEU A 165 5.34 0.10 -9.39
N PHE A 166 4.01 0.04 -9.25
CA PHE A 166 3.10 -0.59 -10.21
C PHE A 166 2.44 0.40 -11.18
N ALA A 167 2.35 1.69 -10.85
CA ALA A 167 1.64 2.67 -11.69
C ALA A 167 2.14 2.78 -13.15
N GLY A 168 3.42 2.45 -13.40
CA GLY A 168 4.02 2.48 -14.73
C GLY A 168 3.87 1.20 -15.55
N THR A 169 3.21 0.16 -15.04
CA THR A 169 3.12 -1.13 -15.73
C THR A 169 2.03 -1.15 -16.78
N GLU A 170 2.11 -2.12 -17.69
CA GLU A 170 1.12 -2.35 -18.76
C GLU A 170 -0.30 -2.52 -18.21
N GLU A 171 -0.43 -3.30 -17.14
CA GLU A 171 -1.69 -3.69 -16.53
C GLU A 171 -2.31 -2.59 -15.66
N ALA A 172 -1.54 -1.58 -15.26
CA ALA A 172 -2.07 -0.43 -14.54
C ALA A 172 -3.06 0.36 -15.44
N PRO A 173 -4.08 1.01 -14.90
CA PRO A 173 -4.98 1.85 -15.68
C PRO A 173 -4.24 3.06 -16.29
N GLY A 174 -4.85 3.68 -17.31
CA GLY A 174 -4.31 4.86 -18.00
C GLY A 174 -3.49 4.55 -19.26
N GLU A 175 -3.33 5.56 -20.10
CA GLU A 175 -2.64 5.49 -21.39
C GLU A 175 -1.12 5.70 -21.23
N VAL A 176 -0.35 5.20 -22.19
CA VAL A 176 1.09 5.48 -22.28
C VAL A 176 1.28 6.80 -23.03
N GLU A 177 1.93 7.75 -22.39
CA GLU A 177 2.21 9.07 -22.93
C GLU A 177 3.69 9.22 -23.31
N LEU A 178 3.97 9.86 -24.44
CA LEU A 178 5.33 10.17 -24.86
C LEU A 178 5.74 11.56 -24.36
N PHE A 179 6.81 11.65 -23.59
CA PHE A 179 7.37 12.91 -23.12
C PHE A 179 8.88 12.92 -23.26
N GLN A 180 9.42 13.93 -23.97
CA GLN A 180 10.86 14.07 -24.24
C GLN A 180 11.51 12.78 -24.78
N GLY A 181 10.79 12.06 -25.66
CA GLY A 181 11.27 10.83 -26.29
C GLY A 181 11.27 9.59 -25.38
N ARG A 182 10.68 9.66 -24.19
CA ARG A 182 10.49 8.51 -23.28
C ARG A 182 9.01 8.27 -23.01
N SER A 183 8.65 7.01 -22.75
CA SER A 183 7.29 6.59 -22.44
C SER A 183 7.00 6.68 -20.93
N TYR A 184 5.84 7.24 -20.59
CA TYR A 184 5.37 7.43 -19.22
C TYR A 184 3.91 6.98 -19.09
N LYS A 185 3.43 6.82 -17.86
CA LYS A 185 2.00 6.71 -17.53
C LYS A 185 1.61 7.76 -16.49
N SER A 186 0.35 8.19 -16.54
CA SER A 186 -0.20 9.11 -15.55
C SER A 186 -0.31 8.42 -14.17
N TYR A 187 0.01 9.15 -13.12
CA TYR A 187 -0.06 8.66 -11.74
C TYR A 187 -0.48 9.81 -10.82
N ARG A 188 -1.60 9.64 -10.13
CA ARG A 188 -2.18 10.68 -9.27
C ARG A 188 -2.52 10.17 -7.88
N GLY A 189 -2.36 11.04 -6.89
CA GLY A 189 -2.71 10.72 -5.51
C GLY A 189 -4.21 10.78 -5.32
N MET A 190 -4.75 9.96 -4.43
CA MET A 190 -6.19 10.01 -4.11
C MET A 190 -6.61 11.38 -3.57
N GLY A 191 -5.67 12.13 -2.96
CA GLY A 191 -5.89 13.50 -2.50
C GLY A 191 -5.58 14.58 -3.54
N SER A 192 -5.32 14.23 -4.80
CA SER A 192 -5.18 15.21 -5.88
C SER A 192 -6.55 15.77 -6.26
N ILE A 193 -6.54 16.98 -6.83
CA ILE A 193 -7.78 17.62 -7.32
C ILE A 193 -8.53 16.72 -8.30
N GLY A 194 -7.83 16.13 -9.29
CA GLY A 194 -8.48 15.29 -10.29
C GLY A 194 -8.99 13.96 -9.74
N ALA A 195 -8.38 13.42 -8.67
CA ALA A 195 -8.89 12.23 -8.00
C ALA A 195 -10.10 12.55 -7.12
N MET A 196 -10.05 13.64 -6.35
CA MET A 196 -11.15 14.07 -5.49
C MET A 196 -12.38 14.46 -6.31
N ALA A 197 -12.20 15.17 -7.42
CA ALA A 197 -13.27 15.48 -8.38
C ALA A 197 -13.91 14.22 -9.02
N ALA A 198 -13.22 13.07 -8.96
CA ALA A 198 -13.70 11.78 -9.44
C ALA A 198 -14.22 10.86 -8.30
N GLY A 199 -14.51 11.42 -7.12
CA GLY A 199 -15.14 10.68 -6.00
C GLY A 199 -14.18 10.19 -4.92
N ALA A 200 -13.01 10.82 -4.76
CA ALA A 200 -12.08 10.54 -3.66
C ALA A 200 -12.10 11.59 -2.55
N ALA A 201 -13.04 12.55 -2.59
CA ALA A 201 -13.08 13.67 -1.63
C ALA A 201 -13.46 13.21 -0.21
N ASP A 202 -14.36 12.22 -0.09
CA ASP A 202 -14.79 11.66 1.20
C ASP A 202 -13.61 11.11 2.02
N ARG A 203 -12.63 10.51 1.34
CA ARG A 203 -11.38 10.01 1.93
C ARG A 203 -10.63 11.05 2.76
N TYR A 204 -10.71 12.32 2.36
CA TYR A 204 -10.04 13.47 2.99
C TYR A 204 -11.02 14.37 3.74
N PHE A 205 -12.21 13.86 4.05
CA PHE A 205 -13.26 14.59 4.78
C PHE A 205 -13.68 15.88 4.09
N GLN A 206 -13.57 15.91 2.75
CA GLN A 206 -13.98 17.05 1.94
C GLN A 206 -15.35 16.80 1.33
N ASP A 207 -16.12 17.88 1.19
CA ASP A 207 -17.46 17.84 0.63
C ASP A 207 -17.40 17.59 -0.88
N GLU A 208 -17.96 16.46 -1.33
CA GLU A 208 -18.05 16.09 -2.75
C GLU A 208 -18.85 17.10 -3.59
N THR A 209 -19.73 17.87 -2.95
CA THR A 209 -20.56 18.90 -3.60
C THR A 209 -19.88 20.28 -3.62
N ALA A 210 -18.72 20.42 -2.96
CA ALA A 210 -17.97 21.67 -2.99
C ALA A 210 -17.41 21.95 -4.39
N ASN A 211 -17.35 23.24 -4.74
CA ASN A 211 -16.63 23.66 -5.94
C ASN A 211 -15.16 23.19 -5.84
N VAL A 212 -14.61 22.67 -6.94
CA VAL A 212 -13.24 22.16 -7.04
C VAL A 212 -12.21 23.18 -6.52
N ASP A 213 -12.46 24.47 -6.75
CA ASP A 213 -11.60 25.58 -6.29
C ASP A 213 -11.51 25.71 -4.76
N LYS A 214 -12.44 25.08 -4.02
CA LYS A 214 -12.46 25.09 -2.55
C LYS A 214 -11.83 23.85 -1.93
N LEU A 215 -11.48 22.85 -2.74
CA LEU A 215 -10.83 21.64 -2.24
C LEU A 215 -9.39 21.96 -1.80
N VAL A 216 -8.96 21.35 -0.70
CA VAL A 216 -7.59 21.48 -0.17
C VAL A 216 -6.82 20.18 -0.42
N PRO A 217 -6.10 20.04 -1.55
CA PRO A 217 -5.53 18.75 -1.93
C PRO A 217 -4.37 18.31 -1.04
N GLU A 218 -4.42 17.05 -0.62
CA GLU A 218 -3.36 16.35 0.12
C GLU A 218 -2.60 15.34 -0.77
N GLY A 219 -2.69 15.52 -2.09
CA GLY A 219 -1.93 14.78 -3.07
C GLY A 219 -1.67 15.57 -4.35
N ILE A 220 -0.74 15.08 -5.15
CA ILE A 220 -0.36 15.67 -6.44
C ILE A 220 -0.64 14.70 -7.60
N GLU A 221 -0.59 15.25 -8.81
CA GLU A 221 -0.63 14.48 -10.05
C GLU A 221 0.74 14.54 -10.72
N GLY A 222 1.17 13.42 -11.27
CA GLY A 222 2.46 13.29 -11.91
C GLY A 222 2.46 12.20 -12.96
N ARG A 223 3.66 11.90 -13.44
CA ARG A 223 3.91 10.82 -14.39
C ARG A 223 5.00 9.92 -13.87
N VAL A 224 4.91 8.63 -14.16
CA VAL A 224 5.94 7.64 -13.84
C VAL A 224 6.45 7.00 -15.12
N PRO A 225 7.75 6.63 -15.21
CA PRO A 225 8.27 5.94 -16.38
C PRO A 225 7.49 4.65 -16.66
N TYR A 226 7.32 4.32 -17.94
CA TYR A 226 6.77 3.03 -18.35
C TYR A 226 7.70 1.88 -17.95
N LYS A 227 7.15 0.82 -17.35
CA LYS A 227 7.90 -0.29 -16.74
C LYS A 227 7.71 -1.64 -17.43
N GLY A 228 6.89 -1.71 -18.48
CA GLY A 228 6.48 -2.97 -19.10
C GLY A 228 5.52 -3.78 -18.21
N SER A 229 5.48 -5.09 -18.39
CA SER A 229 4.59 -5.97 -17.61
C SER A 229 4.92 -5.98 -16.11
N VAL A 230 3.86 -5.98 -15.29
CA VAL A 230 3.93 -6.12 -13.83
C VAL A 230 4.66 -7.39 -13.40
N LEU A 231 4.62 -8.46 -14.20
CA LEU A 231 5.30 -9.72 -13.88
C LEU A 231 6.82 -9.52 -13.77
N ALA A 232 7.41 -8.72 -14.66
CA ALA A 232 8.84 -8.42 -14.63
C ALA A 232 9.20 -7.58 -13.38
N VAL A 233 8.33 -6.62 -13.03
CA VAL A 233 8.48 -5.80 -11.82
C VAL A 233 8.41 -6.66 -10.56
N ILE A 234 7.38 -7.51 -10.42
CA ILE A 234 7.22 -8.43 -9.29
C ILE A 234 8.43 -9.35 -9.16
N HIS A 235 8.93 -9.90 -10.27
CA HIS A 235 10.13 -10.74 -10.26
C HIS A 235 11.34 -10.02 -9.63
N GLN A 236 11.60 -8.77 -10.03
CA GLN A 236 12.70 -7.97 -9.46
C GLN A 236 12.49 -7.66 -7.98
N LEU A 237 11.27 -7.30 -7.58
CA LEU A 237 10.93 -6.99 -6.19
C LEU A 237 11.11 -8.21 -5.29
N MET A 238 10.58 -9.37 -5.71
CA MET A 238 10.73 -10.64 -5.00
C MET A 238 12.19 -11.12 -4.96
N GLY A 239 12.96 -10.89 -6.04
CA GLY A 239 14.39 -11.18 -6.06
C GLY A 239 15.16 -10.40 -5.00
N GLY A 240 14.85 -9.10 -4.84
CA GLY A 240 15.43 -8.26 -3.79
C GLY A 240 15.08 -8.73 -2.38
N LEU A 241 13.81 -9.05 -2.13
CA LEU A 241 13.38 -9.58 -0.83
C LEU A 241 14.05 -10.92 -0.50
N ARG A 242 14.09 -11.86 -1.45
CA ARG A 242 14.78 -13.16 -1.26
C ARG A 242 16.28 -12.99 -1.01
N SER A 243 16.92 -12.03 -1.67
CA SER A 243 18.33 -11.71 -1.41
C SER A 243 18.53 -11.17 0.01
N SER A 244 17.67 -10.26 0.46
CA SER A 244 17.71 -9.75 1.84
C SER A 244 17.48 -10.84 2.88
N MET A 245 16.49 -11.71 2.67
CA MET A 245 16.25 -12.89 3.49
C MET A 245 17.49 -13.81 3.57
N GLY A 246 18.21 -13.99 2.45
CA GLY A 246 19.47 -14.71 2.41
C GLY A 246 20.57 -14.08 3.27
N TYR A 247 20.75 -12.77 3.19
CA TYR A 247 21.72 -12.04 4.04
C TYR A 247 21.38 -12.10 5.53
N LEU A 248 20.10 -12.05 5.88
CA LEU A 248 19.62 -12.18 7.27
C LEU A 248 19.57 -13.64 7.74
N GLY A 249 19.83 -14.60 6.85
CA GLY A 249 19.71 -16.03 7.15
C GLY A 249 18.30 -16.43 7.59
N CYS A 250 17.27 -15.80 7.04
CA CYS A 250 15.86 -16.01 7.37
C CYS A 250 15.14 -16.77 6.25
N ARG A 251 14.42 -17.83 6.59
CA ARG A 251 13.70 -18.69 5.62
C ARG A 251 12.25 -18.25 5.41
N THR A 252 11.68 -17.55 6.38
CA THR A 252 10.28 -17.12 6.40
C THR A 252 10.18 -15.66 6.82
N ILE A 253 9.03 -15.03 6.57
CA ILE A 253 8.73 -13.68 7.06
C ILE A 253 8.73 -13.65 8.59
N ALA A 254 8.17 -14.68 9.24
CA ALA A 254 8.19 -14.80 10.71
C ALA A 254 9.63 -14.81 11.27
N GLU A 255 10.56 -15.50 10.62
CA GLU A 255 11.98 -15.46 11.03
C GLU A 255 12.58 -14.05 10.86
N MET A 256 12.18 -13.28 9.84
CA MET A 256 12.61 -11.89 9.71
C MET A 256 12.08 -11.02 10.86
N HIS A 257 10.81 -11.18 11.25
CA HIS A 257 10.24 -10.43 12.39
C HIS A 257 10.96 -10.72 13.70
N GLU A 258 11.37 -11.98 13.93
CA GLU A 258 12.05 -12.38 15.16
C GLU A 258 13.53 -11.98 15.20
N ARG A 259 14.22 -12.04 14.06
CA ARG A 259 15.70 -12.03 14.03
C ARG A 259 16.31 -10.81 13.35
N ALA A 260 15.57 -10.07 12.53
CA ALA A 260 16.14 -8.94 11.82
C ALA A 260 16.52 -7.81 12.79
N THR A 261 17.71 -7.26 12.61
CA THR A 261 18.21 -6.12 13.40
C THR A 261 18.57 -4.97 12.48
N PHE A 262 18.27 -3.76 12.91
CA PHE A 262 18.61 -2.54 12.18
C PHE A 262 19.79 -1.81 12.81
N VAL A 263 20.51 -1.06 11.97
CA VAL A 263 21.48 -0.05 12.40
C VAL A 263 21.04 1.28 11.81
N GLN A 264 20.96 2.30 12.65
CA GLN A 264 20.67 3.65 12.20
C GLN A 264 21.90 4.24 11.51
N ILE A 265 21.69 4.81 10.32
CA ILE A 265 22.74 5.45 9.52
C ILE A 265 22.47 6.94 9.37
N THR A 266 23.52 7.71 9.13
CA THR A 266 23.42 9.14 8.80
C THR A 266 23.07 9.32 7.32
N SER A 267 22.78 10.55 6.89
CA SER A 267 22.62 10.87 5.46
C SER A 267 23.87 10.59 4.64
N ALA A 268 25.06 10.60 5.24
CA ALA A 268 26.29 10.18 4.58
C ALA A 268 26.28 8.67 4.33
N GLY A 269 25.83 7.87 5.29
CA GLY A 269 25.65 6.42 5.10
C GLY A 269 24.60 6.08 4.04
N VAL A 270 23.56 6.90 3.87
CA VAL A 270 22.62 6.74 2.74
C VAL A 270 23.32 6.97 1.41
N ARG A 271 24.16 8.01 1.29
CA ARG A 271 24.94 8.26 0.07
C ARG A 271 25.92 7.13 -0.22
N GLU A 272 26.58 6.60 0.80
CA GLU A 272 27.46 5.42 0.71
C GLU A 272 26.69 4.16 0.25
N SER A 273 25.43 4.01 0.68
CA SER A 273 24.61 2.85 0.31
C SER A 273 24.19 2.86 -1.17
N HIS A 274 24.11 4.04 -1.79
CA HIS A 274 23.81 4.20 -3.22
C HIS A 274 25.07 4.05 -4.07
N VAL A 275 24.92 3.83 -5.37
CA VAL A 275 26.07 3.90 -6.30
C VAL A 275 26.70 5.29 -6.21
N HIS A 276 27.99 5.36 -5.90
CA HIS A 276 28.76 6.60 -5.77
C HIS A 276 30.14 6.46 -6.45
N ASP A 277 30.75 7.59 -6.80
CA ASP A 277 32.10 7.71 -7.40
C ASP A 277 32.32 6.99 -8.74
N VAL A 278 31.24 6.66 -9.46
CA VAL A 278 31.28 6.07 -10.82
C VAL A 278 30.15 6.63 -11.70
N GLN A 279 30.35 6.57 -13.02
CA GLN A 279 29.31 6.90 -13.99
C GLN A 279 28.54 5.64 -14.40
N ILE A 280 27.22 5.65 -14.21
CA ILE A 280 26.34 4.56 -14.66
C ILE A 280 26.23 4.62 -16.18
N THR A 281 26.69 3.57 -16.85
CA THR A 281 26.62 3.44 -18.32
C THR A 281 25.38 2.69 -18.79
N LYS A 282 24.79 1.88 -17.92
CA LYS A 282 23.56 1.11 -18.17
C LYS A 282 22.80 0.92 -16.87
N GLU A 283 21.52 1.28 -16.87
CA GLU A 283 20.65 1.10 -15.71
C GLU A 283 20.24 -0.36 -15.51
N ALA A 284 20.14 -0.76 -14.25
CA ALA A 284 19.64 -2.08 -13.88
C ALA A 284 18.11 -2.02 -13.66
N PRO A 285 17.36 -3.08 -13.98
CA PRO A 285 15.89 -3.10 -13.84
C PRO A 285 15.36 -2.87 -12.41
N ASN A 286 16.22 -3.01 -11.41
CA ASN A 286 15.89 -2.90 -9.99
C ASN A 286 16.48 -1.65 -9.31
N TYR A 287 17.16 -0.78 -10.06
CA TYR A 287 17.85 0.38 -9.49
C TYR A 287 17.86 1.56 -10.47
N HIS A 288 17.11 2.59 -10.10
CA HIS A 288 17.08 3.89 -10.78
C HIS A 288 17.42 4.97 -9.76
N VAL A 289 18.26 5.92 -10.16
CA VAL A 289 18.62 7.10 -9.37
C VAL A 289 17.99 8.29 -10.08
N ASP A 290 17.24 9.10 -9.33
CA ASP A 290 16.74 10.39 -9.81
C ASP A 290 17.86 11.44 -9.82
#